data_AF-A0A081D016-F1
#
_entry.id   AF-A0A081D016-F1
#
_cell.length_a   1.000
_cell.length_b   1.000
_cell.length_c   1.000
_cell.angle_alpha   90.00
_cell.angle_beta   90.00
_cell.angle_gamma   90.00
#
_symmetry.space_group_name_H-M   'P 1'
#
loop_
_entity.id
_entity.type
_entity.pdbx_description
1 polymer ?
#
loop_
_entity_poly.entity_id
_entity_poly.type
_entity_poly.pdbx_seq_one_letter_code
_entity_poly.pdbx_strand_id
1 'polypeptide(L)'
;MILFHHTSVSLAEGILASQLNQGHVTRRSEEPLRDVVWLTTDERHEGHGLTTGEQLDPVHRSYVEKVEQTKLRQGRVWTADKTRIRIKVKIPTRDRKLFNYSAWSRKNDGPRFAKFMGLSCVESVAGLNASELERVMLMTATKEETWYLSFRPIDPKEFEEVLYRTEDGYIPYDFELHGRHELENVGIYSAGKAALEELREVVASRHGYDRASAVVTCADLAMPANVVVRGGGINVAFNLDTLRRLEGSAGPYEEEIVAWIERHRLDLNEAWQKSRTQLISYS
;
A
#
# COMPACT_ATOMS: atom_id res chain seq x y z
N MET A 1 13.20 15.31 11.28
CA MET A 1 12.08 15.92 10.56
C MET A 1 10.90 14.99 10.72
N ILE A 2 9.72 15.54 10.98
CA ILE A 2 8.48 14.77 11.01
C ILE A 2 7.88 14.81 9.60
N LEU A 3 7.50 13.64 9.11
CA LEU A 3 6.85 13.46 7.81
C LEU A 3 5.69 12.48 7.96
N PHE A 4 4.80 12.48 6.96
CA PHE A 4 3.63 11.61 6.90
C PHE A 4 3.62 10.82 5.59
N HIS A 5 3.20 9.57 5.69
CA HIS A 5 2.89 8.71 4.55
C HIS A 5 1.40 8.36 4.62
N HIS A 6 0.68 8.57 3.53
CA HIS A 6 -0.72 8.17 3.41
C HIS A 6 -0.82 6.91 2.56
N THR A 7 -1.59 5.94 3.04
CA THR A 7 -1.73 4.64 2.38
C THR A 7 -3.08 4.00 2.68
N SER A 8 -3.37 2.90 2.01
CA SER A 8 -4.58 2.12 2.24
C SER A 8 -4.37 1.08 3.34
N VAL A 9 -5.46 0.55 3.89
CA VAL A 9 -5.40 -0.57 4.83
C VAL A 9 -4.67 -1.78 4.23
N SER A 10 -5.01 -2.13 2.98
CA SER A 10 -4.40 -3.27 2.28
C SER A 10 -2.88 -3.17 2.13
N LEU A 11 -2.36 -1.97 1.92
CA LEU A 11 -0.92 -1.72 1.82
C LEU A 11 -0.27 -1.57 3.20
N ALA A 12 -0.98 -0.98 4.17
CA ALA A 12 -0.49 -0.83 5.54
C ALA A 12 -0.10 -2.18 6.15
N GLU A 13 -0.91 -3.22 5.99
CA GLU A 13 -0.58 -4.55 6.53
C GLU A 13 0.75 -5.11 6.02
N GLY A 14 1.11 -4.83 4.76
CA GLY A 14 2.42 -5.19 4.22
C GLY A 14 3.55 -4.32 4.79
N ILE A 15 3.32 -3.00 4.88
CA ILE A 15 4.27 -2.03 5.42
C ILE A 15 4.58 -2.31 6.90
N LEU A 16 3.56 -2.57 7.71
CA LEU A 16 3.69 -2.79 9.15
C LEU A 16 4.32 -4.15 9.48
N ALA A 17 4.17 -5.16 8.62
CA ALA A 17 4.86 -6.43 8.78
C ALA A 17 6.33 -6.40 8.31
N SER A 18 6.75 -5.35 7.60
CA SER A 18 8.08 -5.26 6.99
C SER A 18 8.69 -3.88 7.12
N GLN A 19 8.49 -3.01 6.14
CA GLN A 19 9.00 -1.64 6.09
C GLN A 19 8.26 -0.87 5.00
N LEU A 20 8.38 0.45 5.01
CA LEU A 20 7.89 1.28 3.91
C LEU A 20 9.00 1.42 2.86
N ASN A 21 8.90 0.69 1.74
CA ASN A 21 9.94 0.62 0.72
C ASN A 21 9.43 0.60 -0.73
N GLN A 22 8.12 0.62 -0.94
CA GLN A 22 7.51 0.57 -2.27
C GLN A 22 6.87 1.91 -2.64
N GLY A 23 6.87 2.18 -3.94
CA GLY A 23 6.27 3.35 -4.54
C GLY A 23 6.98 3.72 -5.84
N HIS A 24 6.45 4.73 -6.51
CA HIS A 24 6.98 5.18 -7.79
C HIS A 24 6.78 6.68 -7.98
N VAL A 25 7.61 7.28 -8.82
CA VAL A 25 7.51 8.70 -9.21
C VAL A 25 7.25 8.76 -10.71
N THR A 26 6.17 9.42 -11.10
CA THR A 26 5.93 9.81 -12.49
C THR A 26 7.04 10.73 -12.95
N ARG A 27 7.72 10.39 -14.05
CA ARG A 27 8.78 11.20 -14.65
C ARG A 27 8.26 11.91 -15.89
N ARG A 28 8.93 12.98 -16.29
CA ARG A 28 8.59 13.67 -17.56
C ARG A 28 8.84 12.79 -18.79
N SER A 29 9.77 11.83 -18.70
CA SER A 29 9.99 10.81 -19.72
C SER A 29 8.88 9.76 -19.80
N GLU A 30 7.87 9.83 -18.93
CA GLU A 30 6.80 8.84 -18.76
C GLU A 30 7.26 7.45 -18.29
N GLU A 31 8.56 7.25 -18.13
CA GLU A 31 9.12 6.06 -17.48
C GLU A 31 9.10 6.23 -15.96
N PRO A 32 8.31 5.44 -15.21
CA PRO A 32 8.20 5.60 -13.77
C PRO A 32 9.51 5.21 -13.08
N LEU A 33 9.95 6.03 -12.14
CA LEU A 33 11.06 5.69 -11.25
C LEU A 33 10.51 4.93 -10.04
N ARG A 34 10.87 3.66 -9.89
CA ARG A 34 10.39 2.76 -8.82
C ARG A 34 11.28 2.76 -7.58
N ASP A 35 10.84 2.06 -6.54
CA ASP A 35 11.53 1.90 -5.25
C ASP A 35 11.79 3.24 -4.56
N VAL A 36 10.79 4.13 -4.64
CA VAL A 36 10.80 5.45 -4.01
C VAL A 36 9.61 5.56 -3.08
N VAL A 37 9.87 6.04 -1.86
CA VAL A 37 8.83 6.29 -0.87
C VAL A 37 8.40 7.75 -0.92
N TRP A 38 7.09 7.98 -1.07
CA TRP A 38 6.47 9.29 -0.96
C TRP A 38 6.17 9.65 0.49
N LEU A 39 6.58 10.85 0.88
CA LEU A 39 6.35 11.44 2.18
C LEU A 39 5.88 12.88 2.02
N THR A 40 5.25 13.45 3.05
CA THR A 40 4.81 14.85 3.06
C THR A 40 5.01 15.47 4.43
N THR A 41 5.25 16.78 4.47
CA THR A 41 5.22 17.57 5.72
C THR A 41 3.80 17.99 6.11
N ASP A 42 2.85 17.89 5.18
CA ASP A 42 1.44 18.13 5.43
C ASP A 42 0.78 16.91 6.07
N GLU A 43 0.09 17.12 7.18
CA GLU A 43 -0.61 16.09 7.91
C GLU A 43 -1.92 15.66 7.22
N ARG A 44 -2.47 16.54 6.38
CA ARG A 44 -3.76 16.39 5.71
C ARG A 44 -3.60 15.63 4.40
N HIS A 45 -4.56 14.75 4.09
CA HIS A 45 -4.51 13.88 2.91
C HIS A 45 -5.00 14.60 1.64
N GLU A 46 -5.79 15.67 1.78
CA GLU A 46 -6.42 16.39 0.68
C GLU A 46 -5.38 17.06 -0.24
N GLY A 47 -5.60 17.04 -1.55
CA GLY A 47 -4.72 17.72 -2.52
C GLY A 47 -3.36 17.05 -2.76
N HIS A 48 -3.19 15.80 -2.32
CA HIS A 48 -1.99 14.97 -2.55
C HIS A 48 -2.14 13.96 -3.70
N GLY A 49 -3.26 13.96 -4.42
CA GLY A 49 -3.51 13.00 -5.51
C GLY A 49 -3.62 11.55 -5.04
N LEU A 50 -4.07 11.36 -3.80
CA LEU A 50 -4.31 10.03 -3.24
C LEU A 50 -5.61 9.45 -3.81
N THR A 51 -5.58 8.18 -4.16
CA THR A 51 -6.76 7.44 -4.58
C THR A 51 -7.70 7.22 -3.41
N THR A 52 -9.01 7.16 -3.68
CA THR A 52 -10.10 7.11 -2.68
C THR A 52 -11.04 5.91 -2.86
N GLY A 53 -10.66 4.93 -3.67
CA GLY A 53 -11.49 3.75 -3.96
C GLY A 53 -12.26 3.82 -5.28
N GLU A 54 -11.95 4.81 -6.12
CA GLU A 54 -12.56 4.95 -7.43
C GLU A 54 -12.20 3.80 -8.39
N GLN A 55 -13.08 3.55 -9.36
CA GLN A 55 -12.83 2.61 -10.43
C GLN A 55 -11.73 3.16 -11.35
N LEU A 56 -10.74 2.32 -11.66
CA LEU A 56 -9.64 2.67 -12.55
C LEU A 56 -10.15 2.83 -13.98
N ASP A 57 -9.98 4.02 -14.54
CA ASP A 57 -10.37 4.29 -15.93
C ASP A 57 -9.38 3.68 -16.94
N PRO A 58 -9.75 3.60 -18.24
CA PRO A 58 -8.90 3.01 -19.27
C PRO A 58 -7.56 3.72 -19.48
N VAL A 59 -7.48 5.03 -19.21
CA VAL A 59 -6.27 5.83 -19.41
C VAL A 59 -5.26 5.48 -18.32
N HIS A 60 -5.68 5.55 -17.06
CA HIS A 60 -4.84 5.24 -15.90
C HIS A 60 -4.49 3.76 -15.80
N ARG A 61 -5.32 2.87 -16.34
CA ARG A 61 -5.03 1.44 -16.41
C ARG A 61 -3.69 1.13 -17.07
N SER A 62 -3.40 1.75 -18.21
CA SER A 62 -2.15 1.53 -18.93
C SER A 62 -0.92 1.93 -18.09
N TYR A 63 -1.04 3.04 -17.37
CA TYR A 63 -0.01 3.54 -16.47
C TYR A 63 0.19 2.63 -15.26
N VAL A 64 -0.88 2.16 -14.63
CA VAL A 64 -0.81 1.22 -13.50
C VAL A 64 -0.16 -0.09 -13.93
N GLU A 65 -0.56 -0.68 -15.07
CA GLU A 65 0.08 -1.89 -15.61
C GLU A 65 1.59 -1.69 -15.87
N LYS A 66 1.97 -0.48 -16.32
CA LYS A 66 3.38 -0.11 -16.51
C LYS A 66 4.12 -0.03 -15.17
N VAL A 67 3.55 0.61 -14.16
CA VAL A 67 4.14 0.76 -12.82
C VAL A 67 4.31 -0.61 -12.15
N GLU A 68 3.23 -1.39 -12.10
CA GLU A 68 3.16 -2.68 -11.41
C GLU A 68 3.85 -3.82 -12.18
N GLN A 69 4.28 -3.56 -13.43
CA GLN A 69 4.92 -4.53 -14.31
C GLN A 69 4.09 -5.81 -14.50
N THR A 70 2.78 -5.68 -14.41
CA THR A 70 1.83 -6.79 -14.54
C THR A 70 0.58 -6.35 -15.26
N LYS A 71 -0.08 -7.29 -15.93
CA LYS A 71 -1.39 -7.04 -16.54
C LYS A 71 -2.46 -7.11 -15.47
N LEU A 72 -3.29 -6.07 -15.41
CA LEU A 72 -4.46 -6.10 -14.53
C LEU A 72 -5.49 -7.07 -15.11
N ARG A 73 -6.28 -7.69 -14.22
CA ARG A 73 -7.38 -8.58 -14.61
C ARG A 73 -8.38 -7.87 -15.54
N GLN A 74 -8.99 -8.61 -16.46
CA GLN A 74 -10.05 -8.07 -17.29
C GLN A 74 -11.25 -7.63 -16.43
N GLY A 75 -12.06 -6.70 -16.97
CA GLY A 75 -13.21 -6.15 -16.26
C GLY A 75 -12.85 -5.00 -15.32
N ARG A 76 -13.69 -4.81 -14.30
CA ARG A 76 -13.62 -3.66 -13.40
C ARG A 76 -12.52 -3.84 -12.33
N VAL A 77 -11.71 -2.81 -12.18
CA VAL A 77 -10.63 -2.72 -11.20
C VAL A 77 -10.82 -1.44 -10.42
N TRP A 78 -10.72 -1.52 -9.11
CA TRP A 78 -10.85 -0.37 -8.20
C TRP A 78 -9.51 -0.08 -7.56
N THR A 79 -9.24 1.20 -7.36
CA THR A 79 -8.08 1.65 -6.58
C THR A 79 -8.32 1.37 -5.10
N ALA A 80 -7.25 1.35 -4.30
CA ALA A 80 -7.40 1.33 -2.85
C ALA A 80 -7.56 2.76 -2.32
N ASP A 81 -8.37 2.97 -1.28
CA ASP A 81 -8.47 4.26 -0.60
C ASP A 81 -7.22 4.51 0.23
N LYS A 82 -6.31 5.33 -0.30
CA LYS A 82 -5.02 5.67 0.31
C LYS A 82 -5.14 6.78 1.35
N THR A 83 -6.34 7.29 1.62
CA THR A 83 -6.56 8.29 2.66
C THR A 83 -6.78 7.66 4.04
N ARG A 84 -7.04 6.35 4.09
CA ARG A 84 -7.45 5.61 5.29
C ARG A 84 -6.37 5.50 6.35
N ILE A 85 -5.12 5.30 5.97
CA ILE A 85 -4.01 5.15 6.91
C ILE A 85 -3.04 6.32 6.77
N ARG A 86 -2.63 6.89 7.90
CA ARG A 86 -1.52 7.85 7.98
C ARG A 86 -0.44 7.30 8.90
N ILE A 87 0.75 7.11 8.37
CA ILE A 87 1.94 6.73 9.12
C ILE A 87 2.77 8.00 9.34
N LYS A 88 2.97 8.37 10.59
CA LYS A 88 3.87 9.45 10.99
C LYS A 88 5.26 8.87 11.17
N VAL A 89 6.25 9.49 10.52
CA VAL A 89 7.64 9.04 10.56
C VAL A 89 8.57 10.15 10.99
N LYS A 90 9.64 9.78 11.71
CA LYS A 90 10.69 10.70 12.17
C LYS A 90 12.02 10.35 11.52
N ILE A 91 12.34 11.08 10.46
CA ILE A 91 13.57 10.87 9.68
C ILE A 91 14.62 11.92 10.06
N PRO A 92 15.91 11.57 10.23
CA PRO A 92 16.98 12.55 10.47
C PRO A 92 17.04 13.62 9.36
N THR A 93 17.19 14.90 9.73
CA THR A 93 17.27 16.01 8.76
C THR A 93 18.51 15.95 7.86
N ARG A 94 19.52 15.17 8.24
CA ARG A 94 20.77 14.98 7.49
C ARG A 94 20.74 13.75 6.58
N ASP A 95 19.59 13.11 6.44
CA ASP A 95 19.46 11.95 5.58
C ASP A 95 19.73 12.30 4.11
N ARG A 96 20.78 11.68 3.55
CA ARG A 96 21.23 11.96 2.18
C ARG A 96 20.38 11.27 1.11
N LYS A 97 19.44 10.41 1.51
CA LYS A 97 18.51 9.70 0.62
C LYS A 97 17.12 10.35 0.62
N LEU A 98 16.90 11.40 1.42
CA LEU A 98 15.65 12.15 1.49
C LEU A 98 15.78 13.47 0.73
N PHE A 99 14.86 13.72 -0.20
CA PHE A 99 14.86 14.92 -1.03
C PHE A 99 13.49 15.58 -1.04
N ASN A 100 13.46 16.90 -0.95
CA ASN A 100 12.25 17.65 -1.30
C ASN A 100 11.92 17.40 -2.79
N TYR A 101 10.67 17.07 -3.07
CA TYR A 101 10.24 16.66 -4.40
C TYR A 101 10.43 17.77 -5.44
N SER A 102 10.01 19.00 -5.13
CA SER A 102 10.15 20.14 -6.06
C SER A 102 11.61 20.41 -6.43
N ALA A 103 12.51 20.39 -5.45
CA ALA A 103 13.94 20.57 -5.70
C ALA A 103 14.53 19.42 -6.55
N TRP A 104 14.15 18.18 -6.24
CA TRP A 104 14.59 17.00 -6.99
C TRP A 104 14.05 17.02 -8.43
N SER A 105 12.75 17.26 -8.60
CA SER A 105 12.07 17.29 -9.90
C SER A 105 12.60 18.43 -10.77
N ARG A 106 12.87 19.62 -10.21
CA ARG A 106 13.49 20.72 -10.97
C ARG A 106 14.80 20.30 -11.64
N LYS A 107 15.64 19.54 -10.94
CA LYS A 107 16.92 19.04 -11.46
C LYS A 107 16.74 17.92 -12.50
N ASN A 108 15.69 17.11 -12.35
CA ASN A 108 15.56 15.84 -13.06
C ASN A 108 14.54 15.85 -14.21
N ASP A 109 13.48 16.67 -14.11
CA ASP A 109 12.35 16.75 -15.05
C ASP A 109 12.11 18.19 -15.55
N GLY A 110 12.76 19.18 -14.94
CA GLY A 110 12.73 20.58 -15.33
C GLY A 110 11.87 21.46 -14.41
N PRO A 111 11.94 22.79 -14.59
CA PRO A 111 11.53 23.76 -13.56
C PRO A 111 10.04 23.81 -13.24
N ARG A 112 9.18 23.34 -14.15
CA ARG A 112 7.71 23.41 -14.01
C ARG A 112 7.06 22.05 -13.74
N PHE A 113 7.81 20.96 -13.79
CA PHE A 113 7.22 19.62 -13.76
C PHE A 113 6.60 19.29 -12.40
N ALA A 114 7.26 19.64 -11.28
CA ALA A 114 6.68 19.46 -9.95
C ALA A 114 5.34 20.18 -9.79
N LYS A 115 5.27 21.43 -10.27
CA LYS A 115 4.04 22.23 -10.25
C LYS A 115 2.93 21.62 -11.11
N PHE A 116 3.29 21.06 -12.26
CA PHE A 116 2.34 20.35 -13.12
C PHE A 116 1.78 19.10 -12.41
N MET A 117 2.63 18.32 -11.74
CA MET A 117 2.19 17.17 -10.95
C MET A 117 1.29 17.60 -9.79
N GLY A 118 1.68 18.65 -9.05
CA GLY A 118 0.83 19.29 -8.02
C GLY A 118 -0.55 19.69 -8.54
N LEU A 119 -0.60 20.26 -9.74
CA LEU A 119 -1.86 20.67 -10.38
C LEU A 119 -2.74 19.46 -10.72
N SER A 120 -2.14 18.40 -11.25
CA SER A 120 -2.88 17.17 -11.60
C SER A 120 -3.57 16.50 -10.41
N CYS A 121 -3.15 16.81 -9.18
CA CYS A 121 -3.77 16.32 -7.95
C CYS A 121 -5.07 17.05 -7.54
N VAL A 122 -5.35 18.21 -8.11
CA VAL A 122 -6.46 19.09 -7.68
C VAL A 122 -7.34 19.58 -8.84
N GLU A 123 -6.85 19.52 -10.06
CA GLU A 123 -7.54 20.00 -11.26
C GLU A 123 -7.32 19.05 -12.44
N SER A 124 -8.31 18.98 -13.33
CA SER A 124 -8.13 18.30 -14.61
C SER A 124 -7.26 19.15 -15.54
N VAL A 125 -6.16 18.57 -16.00
CA VAL A 125 -5.25 19.22 -16.98
C VAL A 125 -5.55 18.80 -18.43
N ALA A 126 -6.52 17.92 -18.64
CA ALA A 126 -6.86 17.39 -19.95
C ALA A 126 -7.48 18.49 -20.84
N GLY A 127 -6.96 18.63 -22.07
CA GLY A 127 -7.51 19.55 -23.07
C GLY A 127 -7.07 21.02 -22.93
N LEU A 128 -6.26 21.37 -21.93
CA LEU A 128 -5.69 22.71 -21.79
C LEU A 128 -4.59 22.95 -22.83
N ASN A 129 -4.60 24.11 -23.48
CA ASN A 129 -3.47 24.55 -24.28
C ASN A 129 -2.33 25.12 -23.40
N ALA A 130 -1.17 25.41 -23.99
CA ALA A 130 0.01 25.83 -23.24
C ALA A 130 -0.21 27.12 -22.42
N SER A 131 -0.89 28.12 -22.97
CA SER A 131 -1.16 29.39 -22.28
C SER A 131 -2.18 29.22 -21.14
N GLU A 132 -3.19 28.38 -21.35
CA GLU A 132 -4.17 28.04 -20.32
C GLU A 132 -3.52 27.27 -19.18
N LEU A 133 -2.70 26.27 -19.51
CA LEU A 133 -1.96 25.49 -18.53
C LEU A 133 -1.03 26.39 -17.71
N GLU A 134 -0.30 27.30 -18.34
CA GLU A 134 0.56 28.25 -17.63
C GLU A 134 -0.24 29.15 -16.68
N ARG A 135 -1.38 29.68 -17.15
CA ARG A 135 -2.27 30.49 -16.31
C ARG A 135 -2.78 29.70 -15.10
N VAL A 136 -3.26 28.48 -15.30
CA VAL A 136 -3.78 27.63 -14.21
C VAL A 136 -2.67 27.26 -13.24
N MET A 137 -1.48 26.89 -13.73
CA MET A 137 -0.32 26.63 -12.87
C MET A 137 0.07 27.84 -12.01
N LEU A 138 -0.10 29.08 -12.49
CA LEU A 138 0.20 30.27 -11.69
C LEU A 138 -0.87 30.57 -10.64
N MET A 139 -2.14 30.29 -10.95
CA MET A 139 -3.28 30.71 -10.11
C MET A 139 -3.70 29.65 -9.09
N THR A 140 -3.41 28.38 -9.32
CA THR A 140 -3.85 27.27 -8.46
C THR A 140 -2.82 26.98 -7.38
N ALA A 141 -3.25 27.00 -6.11
CA ALA A 141 -2.45 26.52 -4.99
C ALA A 141 -2.39 24.99 -5.01
N THR A 142 -1.18 24.44 -4.87
CA THR A 142 -0.90 23.00 -4.94
C THR A 142 0.13 22.65 -3.87
N LYS A 143 0.36 21.36 -3.62
CA LYS A 143 1.09 20.87 -2.44
C LYS A 143 2.48 20.30 -2.72
N GLU A 144 3.00 20.36 -3.94
CA GLU A 144 4.27 19.73 -4.33
C GLU A 144 5.48 20.13 -3.46
N GLU A 145 5.48 21.34 -2.91
CA GLU A 145 6.54 21.83 -2.02
C GLU A 145 6.55 21.13 -0.65
N THR A 146 5.43 20.52 -0.24
CA THR A 146 5.35 19.76 1.02
C THR A 146 5.84 18.33 0.86
N TRP A 147 6.01 17.85 -0.38
CA TRP A 147 6.33 16.46 -0.67
C TRP A 147 7.84 16.17 -0.61
N TYR A 148 8.15 14.95 -0.19
CA TYR A 148 9.49 14.41 -0.07
C TYR A 148 9.56 13.02 -0.69
N LEU A 149 10.70 12.72 -1.30
CA LEU A 149 11.05 11.41 -1.82
C LEU A 149 12.16 10.81 -0.97
N SER A 150 11.96 9.58 -0.47
CA SER A 150 13.04 8.79 0.10
C SER A 150 13.48 7.71 -0.89
N PHE A 151 14.77 7.70 -1.22
CA PHE A 151 15.46 6.67 -2.02
C PHE A 151 16.09 5.57 -1.17
N ARG A 152 15.56 5.39 0.04
CA ARG A 152 15.82 4.24 0.90
C ARG A 152 14.51 3.78 1.55
N PRO A 153 14.43 2.51 1.96
CA PRO A 153 13.38 2.07 2.85
C PRO A 153 13.31 2.91 4.13
N ILE A 154 12.11 3.13 4.64
CA ILE A 154 11.87 3.69 5.98
C ILE A 154 11.66 2.53 6.92
N ASP A 155 12.56 2.41 7.90
CA ASP A 155 12.53 1.34 8.90
C ASP A 155 11.34 1.58 9.85
N PRO A 156 10.59 0.55 10.25
CA PRO A 156 9.52 0.69 11.24
C PRO A 156 9.94 1.31 12.58
N LYS A 157 11.22 1.29 12.94
CA LYS A 157 11.77 2.03 14.08
C LYS A 157 11.68 3.55 13.93
N GLU A 158 11.53 4.04 12.70
CA GLU A 158 11.30 5.45 12.39
C GLU A 158 9.80 5.81 12.39
N PHE A 159 8.91 4.83 12.59
CA PHE A 159 7.48 5.09 12.71
C PHE A 159 7.18 5.55 14.14
N GLU A 160 6.50 6.68 14.25
CA GLU A 160 6.08 7.25 15.54
C GLU A 160 4.63 6.88 15.83
N GLU A 161 3.76 6.95 14.82
CA GLU A 161 2.32 6.71 14.96
C GLU A 161 1.75 6.12 13.66
N VAL A 162 0.77 5.23 13.80
CA VAL A 162 -0.04 4.70 12.68
C VAL A 162 -1.50 4.96 13.02
N LEU A 163 -2.13 5.80 12.22
CA LEU A 163 -3.48 6.29 12.47
C LEU A 163 -4.43 5.87 11.34
N TYR A 164 -5.67 5.59 11.71
CA TYR A 164 -6.79 5.31 10.83
C TYR A 164 -7.74 6.50 10.76
N ARG A 165 -8.20 6.82 9.56
CA ARG A 165 -9.14 7.90 9.30
C ARG A 165 -10.58 7.45 9.56
N THR A 166 -11.27 8.16 10.43
CA THR A 166 -12.72 8.14 10.62
C THR A 166 -13.35 9.44 10.09
N GLU A 167 -14.67 9.56 10.20
CA GLU A 167 -15.38 10.80 9.89
C GLU A 167 -14.97 11.95 10.82
N ASP A 168 -14.67 11.64 12.09
CA ASP A 168 -14.31 12.61 13.14
C ASP A 168 -12.82 12.97 13.18
N GLY A 169 -11.97 12.29 12.40
CA GLY A 169 -10.54 12.57 12.34
C GLY A 169 -9.68 11.31 12.27
N TYR A 170 -8.47 11.37 12.84
CA TYR A 170 -7.54 10.26 12.85
C TYR A 170 -7.43 9.67 14.26
N ILE A 171 -7.59 8.36 14.38
CA ILE A 171 -7.47 7.59 15.63
C ILE A 171 -6.37 6.52 15.50
N PRO A 172 -5.81 5.99 16.59
CA PRO A 172 -4.86 4.88 16.52
C PRO A 172 -5.41 3.69 15.72
N TYR A 173 -4.60 3.18 14.78
CA TYR A 173 -5.00 2.05 13.97
C TYR A 173 -5.04 0.75 14.80
N ASP A 174 -6.07 -0.05 14.55
CA ASP A 174 -6.22 -1.39 15.09
C ASP A 174 -6.81 -2.27 13.97
N PHE A 175 -6.18 -3.42 13.76
CA PHE A 175 -6.55 -4.32 12.68
C PHE A 175 -7.95 -4.91 12.88
N GLU A 176 -8.33 -5.30 14.09
CA GLU A 176 -9.62 -5.96 14.34
C GLU A 176 -10.77 -4.95 14.32
N LEU A 177 -10.54 -3.74 14.84
CA LEU A 177 -11.57 -2.69 14.88
C LEU A 177 -11.76 -2.00 13.52
N HIS A 178 -10.69 -1.81 12.76
CA HIS A 178 -10.71 -0.99 11.54
C HIS A 178 -10.28 -1.77 10.29
N GLY A 179 -9.21 -2.57 10.41
CA GLY A 179 -8.52 -3.18 9.27
C GLY A 179 -9.25 -4.33 8.60
N ARG A 180 -9.80 -5.27 9.38
CA ARG A 180 -10.38 -6.53 8.89
C ARG A 180 -11.48 -6.27 7.86
N HIS A 181 -12.44 -5.42 8.19
CA HIS A 181 -13.56 -5.13 7.30
C HIS A 181 -13.11 -4.45 5.99
N GLU A 182 -12.15 -3.53 6.08
CA GLU A 182 -11.57 -2.83 4.92
C GLU A 182 -10.84 -3.80 3.97
N LEU A 183 -10.16 -4.83 4.50
CA LEU A 183 -9.56 -5.88 3.68
C LEU A 183 -10.62 -6.76 3.01
N GLU A 184 -11.66 -7.16 3.75
CA GLU A 184 -12.73 -8.00 3.22
C GLU A 184 -13.47 -7.30 2.08
N ASN A 185 -13.67 -5.98 2.18
CA ASN A 185 -14.28 -5.18 1.12
C ASN A 185 -13.51 -5.22 -0.21
N VAL A 186 -12.21 -5.53 -0.19
CA VAL A 186 -11.36 -5.68 -1.39
C VAL A 186 -11.04 -7.16 -1.72
N GLY A 187 -11.71 -8.11 -1.07
CA GLY A 187 -11.54 -9.54 -1.34
C GLY A 187 -10.35 -10.18 -0.64
N ILE A 188 -9.74 -9.49 0.30
CA ILE A 188 -8.65 -10.02 1.13
C ILE A 188 -9.26 -10.45 2.47
N TYR A 189 -9.25 -11.74 2.74
CA TYR A 189 -9.74 -12.29 4.00
C TYR A 189 -8.57 -12.69 4.89
N SER A 190 -8.80 -12.81 6.20
CA SER A 190 -7.78 -13.25 7.14
C SER A 190 -8.34 -14.30 8.10
N ALA A 191 -7.46 -15.06 8.73
CA ALA A 191 -7.88 -15.96 9.80
C ALA A 191 -8.59 -15.20 10.93
N GLY A 192 -9.39 -15.94 11.72
CA GLY A 192 -10.10 -15.37 12.87
C GLY A 192 -9.14 -14.80 13.92
N LYS A 193 -9.63 -13.85 14.73
CA LYS A 193 -8.83 -13.16 15.75
C LYS A 193 -8.05 -14.12 16.66
N ALA A 194 -8.71 -15.16 17.18
CA ALA A 194 -8.07 -16.15 18.05
C ALA A 194 -6.95 -16.92 17.33
N ALA A 195 -7.17 -17.34 16.09
CA ALA A 195 -6.16 -18.01 15.29
C ALA A 195 -4.95 -17.09 15.01
N LEU A 196 -5.18 -15.80 14.75
CA LEU A 196 -4.12 -14.81 14.57
C LEU A 196 -3.35 -14.54 15.89
N GLU A 197 -4.02 -14.57 17.04
CA GLU A 197 -3.37 -14.48 18.34
C GLU A 197 -2.43 -15.67 18.57
N GLU A 198 -2.87 -16.90 18.28
CA GLU A 198 -2.00 -18.08 18.30
C GLU A 198 -0.82 -17.97 17.32
N LEU A 199 -1.05 -17.46 16.11
CA LEU A 199 0.02 -17.29 15.11
C LEU A 199 1.12 -16.33 15.61
N ARG A 200 0.75 -15.31 16.38
CA ARG A 200 1.70 -14.34 16.96
C ARG A 200 2.55 -14.92 18.08
N GLU A 201 2.13 -16.04 18.68
CA GLU A 201 2.96 -16.80 19.62
C GLU A 201 4.00 -17.66 18.88
N VAL A 202 3.69 -18.09 17.65
CA VAL A 202 4.59 -18.86 16.78
C VAL A 202 5.62 -17.96 16.11
N VAL A 203 5.17 -16.87 15.48
CA VAL A 203 6.00 -15.97 14.68
C VAL A 203 6.31 -14.72 15.49
N ALA A 204 7.52 -14.67 16.04
CA ALA A 204 7.95 -13.57 16.89
C ALA A 204 8.05 -12.24 16.12
N SER A 205 7.45 -11.20 16.70
CA SER A 205 7.48 -9.84 16.17
C SER A 205 8.90 -9.26 16.16
N ARG A 206 9.25 -8.56 15.07
CA ARG A 206 10.54 -7.84 14.94
C ARG A 206 10.54 -6.42 15.50
N HIS A 207 9.37 -5.79 15.62
CA HIS A 207 9.22 -4.41 16.06
C HIS A 207 7.77 -4.13 16.49
N GLY A 208 7.51 -3.00 17.16
CA GLY A 208 6.22 -2.73 17.80
C GLY A 208 4.97 -2.68 16.89
N TYR A 209 5.17 -2.62 15.57
CA TYR A 209 4.09 -2.65 14.58
C TYR A 209 3.96 -3.98 13.84
N ASP A 210 4.99 -4.84 13.93
CA ASP A 210 5.00 -6.15 13.29
C ASP A 210 4.06 -7.08 14.05
N ARG A 211 3.03 -7.54 13.35
CA ARG A 211 2.06 -8.50 13.87
C ARG A 211 1.93 -9.60 12.83
N ALA A 212 2.21 -10.82 13.25
CA ALA A 212 2.01 -11.98 12.40
C ALA A 212 0.55 -12.03 11.92
N SER A 213 0.37 -12.25 10.62
CA SER A 213 -0.94 -12.36 10.00
C SER A 213 -0.96 -13.46 8.94
N ALA A 214 -2.15 -14.03 8.76
CA ALA A 214 -2.45 -15.03 7.74
C ALA A 214 -3.60 -14.50 6.89
N VAL A 215 -3.30 -14.18 5.64
CA VAL A 215 -4.25 -13.60 4.69
C VAL A 215 -4.50 -14.53 3.52
N VAL A 216 -5.72 -14.51 3.03
CA VAL A 216 -6.24 -15.38 1.99
C VAL A 216 -6.83 -14.51 0.89
N THR A 217 -6.40 -14.72 -0.35
CA THR A 217 -6.88 -13.94 -1.49
C THR A 217 -6.91 -14.80 -2.75
N CYS A 218 -8.08 -14.89 -3.38
CA CYS A 218 -8.26 -15.44 -4.70
C CYS A 218 -8.15 -14.29 -5.72
N ALA A 219 -6.98 -14.15 -6.33
CA ALA A 219 -6.72 -13.17 -7.38
C ALA A 219 -7.06 -13.69 -8.79
N ASP A 220 -7.08 -15.02 -8.97
CA ASP A 220 -7.37 -15.73 -10.21
C ASP A 220 -8.13 -17.03 -9.89
N LEU A 221 -9.20 -17.34 -10.63
CA LEU A 221 -9.99 -18.57 -10.43
C LEU A 221 -9.21 -19.85 -10.77
N ALA A 222 -8.12 -19.75 -11.53
CA ALA A 222 -7.24 -20.87 -11.85
C ALA A 222 -6.19 -21.14 -10.75
N MET A 223 -6.00 -20.22 -9.80
CA MET A 223 -4.97 -20.38 -8.78
C MET A 223 -5.42 -21.37 -7.69
N PRO A 224 -4.50 -22.15 -7.11
CA PRO A 224 -4.84 -23.06 -6.02
C PRO A 224 -5.20 -22.30 -4.75
N ALA A 225 -6.00 -22.92 -3.88
CA ALA A 225 -6.28 -22.39 -2.56
C ALA A 225 -4.98 -22.22 -1.77
N ASN A 226 -4.75 -21.01 -1.27
CA ASN A 226 -3.51 -20.67 -0.58
C ASN A 226 -3.73 -19.63 0.53
N VAL A 227 -2.79 -19.60 1.46
CA VAL A 227 -2.67 -18.61 2.51
C VAL A 227 -1.28 -17.99 2.46
N VAL A 228 -1.21 -16.68 2.64
CA VAL A 228 0.04 -15.94 2.82
C VAL A 228 0.21 -15.62 4.29
N VAL A 229 1.26 -16.16 4.90
CA VAL A 229 1.68 -15.86 6.26
C VAL A 229 2.79 -14.80 6.22
N ARG A 230 2.62 -13.72 6.98
CA ARG A 230 3.57 -12.60 7.06
C ARG A 230 3.79 -12.16 8.49
N GLY A 231 4.90 -11.46 8.72
CA GLY A 231 5.33 -10.95 10.03
C GLY A 231 6.60 -11.66 10.50
N GLY A 232 7.27 -11.17 11.53
CA GLY A 232 8.54 -11.74 12.01
C GLY A 232 9.67 -11.74 10.98
N GLY A 233 9.54 -10.94 9.91
CA GLY A 233 10.47 -10.90 8.79
C GLY A 233 10.25 -11.97 7.73
N ILE A 234 9.15 -12.72 7.80
CA ILE A 234 8.73 -13.67 6.75
C ILE A 234 7.56 -13.13 5.93
N ASN A 235 7.48 -13.60 4.70
CA ASN A 235 6.35 -13.43 3.80
C ASN A 235 6.33 -14.67 2.91
N VAL A 236 5.44 -15.61 3.21
CA VAL A 236 5.48 -16.97 2.66
C VAL A 236 4.07 -17.43 2.31
N ALA A 237 3.92 -18.01 1.12
CA ALA A 237 2.66 -18.55 0.64
C ALA A 237 2.66 -20.07 0.76
N PHE A 238 1.58 -20.64 1.29
CA PHE A 238 1.36 -22.08 1.40
C PHE A 238 0.08 -22.49 0.67
N ASN A 239 0.15 -23.61 -0.03
CA ASN A 239 -1.02 -24.24 -0.61
C ASN A 239 -1.86 -24.89 0.51
N LEU A 240 -3.16 -24.57 0.59
CA LEU A 240 -4.04 -25.06 1.64
C LEU A 240 -4.38 -26.55 1.52
N ASP A 241 -4.19 -27.17 0.35
CA ASP A 241 -4.49 -28.59 0.08
C ASP A 241 -3.30 -29.51 0.38
N THR A 242 -2.11 -29.08 -0.01
CA THR A 242 -0.88 -29.88 0.05
C THR A 242 0.07 -29.43 1.14
N LEU A 243 -0.17 -28.25 1.74
CA LEU A 243 0.69 -27.57 2.71
C LEU A 243 2.11 -27.29 2.20
N ARG A 244 2.31 -27.45 0.89
CA ARG A 244 3.58 -27.11 0.26
C ARG A 244 3.69 -25.61 0.13
N ARG A 245 4.88 -25.10 0.42
CA ARG A 245 5.25 -23.73 0.13
C ARG A 245 5.15 -23.47 -1.38
N LEU A 246 4.46 -22.41 -1.75
CA LEU A 246 4.31 -21.92 -3.11
C LEU A 246 5.36 -20.86 -3.43
N GLU A 247 5.57 -19.92 -2.49
CA GLU A 247 6.46 -18.77 -2.66
C GLU A 247 7.04 -18.32 -1.32
N GLY A 248 8.20 -17.66 -1.37
CA GLY A 248 8.82 -17.04 -0.20
C GLY A 248 9.63 -18.01 0.64
N SER A 249 9.95 -17.58 1.87
CA SER A 249 10.68 -18.37 2.86
C SER A 249 10.06 -18.18 4.23
N ALA A 250 9.72 -19.28 4.89
CA ALA A 250 9.27 -19.30 6.28
C ALA A 250 10.46 -19.28 7.27
N GLY A 251 11.69 -19.42 6.77
CA GLY A 251 12.89 -19.45 7.60
C GLY A 251 12.78 -20.50 8.71
N PRO A 252 13.02 -20.13 9.98
CA PRO A 252 12.99 -21.08 11.09
C PRO A 252 11.58 -21.48 11.53
N TYR A 253 10.53 -20.83 11.03
CA TYR A 253 9.14 -21.04 11.49
C TYR A 253 8.34 -22.02 10.61
N GLU A 254 8.99 -22.70 9.67
CA GLU A 254 8.27 -23.46 8.64
C GLU A 254 7.39 -24.58 9.22
N GLU A 255 7.94 -25.38 10.13
CA GLU A 255 7.22 -26.51 10.73
C GLU A 255 6.03 -26.03 11.58
N GLU A 256 6.24 -24.99 12.39
CA GLU A 256 5.21 -24.44 13.28
C GLU A 256 4.11 -23.72 12.50
N ILE A 257 4.44 -23.03 11.40
CA ILE A 257 3.44 -22.41 10.52
C ILE A 257 2.62 -23.48 9.82
N VAL A 258 3.25 -24.55 9.31
CA VAL A 258 2.51 -25.66 8.68
C VAL A 258 1.55 -26.31 9.68
N ALA A 259 2.02 -26.58 10.91
CA ALA A 259 1.17 -27.11 11.97
C ALA A 259 0.02 -26.15 12.34
N TRP A 260 0.27 -24.84 12.36
CA TRP A 260 -0.77 -23.83 12.58
C TRP A 260 -1.80 -23.82 11.45
N ILE A 261 -1.37 -23.89 10.18
CA ILE A 261 -2.25 -23.96 9.01
C ILE A 261 -3.12 -25.23 9.07
N GLU A 262 -2.55 -26.37 9.46
CA GLU A 262 -3.30 -27.62 9.62
C GLU A 262 -4.42 -27.49 10.65
N ARG A 263 -4.14 -26.89 11.82
CA ARG A 263 -5.14 -26.68 12.87
C ARG A 263 -6.28 -25.75 12.43
N HIS A 264 -5.95 -24.68 11.70
CA HIS A 264 -6.90 -23.64 11.28
C HIS A 264 -7.39 -23.79 9.84
N ARG A 265 -7.22 -24.97 9.26
CA ARG A 265 -7.47 -25.25 7.83
C ARG A 265 -8.90 -25.00 7.39
N LEU A 266 -9.87 -25.27 8.27
CA LEU A 266 -11.29 -25.05 7.97
C LEU A 266 -11.58 -23.55 7.80
N ASP A 267 -11.16 -22.73 8.76
CA ASP A 267 -11.32 -21.27 8.74
C ASP A 267 -10.62 -20.64 7.52
N LEU A 268 -9.41 -21.10 7.21
CA LEU A 268 -8.66 -20.64 6.04
C LEU A 268 -9.34 -21.00 4.72
N ASN A 269 -9.94 -22.19 4.62
CA ASN A 269 -10.72 -22.59 3.46
C ASN A 269 -12.04 -21.82 3.35
N GLU A 270 -12.70 -21.48 4.46
CA GLU A 270 -13.88 -20.62 4.44
C GLU A 270 -13.52 -19.21 3.91
N ALA A 271 -12.42 -18.63 4.42
CA ALA A 271 -11.87 -17.37 3.92
C ALA A 271 -11.55 -17.44 2.42
N TRP A 272 -11.01 -18.56 1.95
CA TRP A 272 -10.75 -18.79 0.53
C TRP A 272 -12.04 -18.76 -0.31
N GLN A 273 -13.09 -19.46 0.14
CA GLN A 273 -14.36 -19.50 -0.60
C GLN A 273 -15.04 -18.13 -0.62
N LYS A 274 -14.94 -17.34 0.45
CA LYS A 274 -15.43 -15.95 0.47
C LYS A 274 -14.71 -15.09 -0.58
N SER A 275 -13.37 -15.13 -0.57
CA SER A 275 -12.54 -14.40 -1.54
C SER A 275 -12.85 -14.80 -2.99
N ARG A 276 -12.96 -16.11 -3.25
CA ARG A 276 -13.30 -16.65 -4.57
C ARG A 276 -14.69 -16.24 -5.03
N THR A 277 -15.70 -16.33 -4.17
CA THR A 277 -17.07 -15.89 -4.47
C THR A 277 -17.11 -14.40 -4.83
N GLN A 278 -16.38 -13.58 -4.09
CA GLN A 278 -16.28 -12.15 -4.37
C GLN A 278 -15.58 -11.86 -5.71
N LEU A 279 -14.50 -12.58 -6.04
CA LEU A 279 -13.85 -12.45 -7.36
C LEU A 279 -14.83 -12.76 -8.50
N ILE A 280 -15.65 -13.81 -8.36
CA ILE A 280 -16.69 -14.17 -9.34
C ILE A 280 -17.69 -13.03 -9.53
N SER A 281 -18.07 -12.33 -8.45
CA SER A 281 -19.04 -11.22 -8.53
C SER A 281 -18.54 -9.99 -9.31
N TYR A 282 -17.22 -9.86 -9.49
CA TYR A 282 -16.60 -8.77 -10.25
C TYR A 282 -16.32 -9.11 -11.72
N SER A 283 -16.42 -10.40 -12.08
CA SER A 283 -16.17 -10.91 -13.43
C SER A 283 -17.38 -10.71 -14.33
#